data_AF-A0A2G5WKY6-F1
#
_entry.id   AF-A0A2G5WKY6-F1
#
_cell.length_a   1.000
_cell.length_b   1.000
_cell.length_c   1.000
_cell.angle_alpha   90.00
_cell.angle_beta   90.00
_cell.angle_gamma   90.00
#
_symmetry.space_group_name_H-M   'P 1'
#
loop_
_entity.id
_entity.type
_entity.pdbx_description
1 polymer ?
#
loop_
_entity_poly.entity_id
_entity_poly.type
_entity_poly.pdbx_seq_one_letter_code
_entity_poly.pdbx_strand_id
1 'polypeptide(L)'
;MKEESKHMKKLARVILWTALVFVLTLVYAGSNQASAQDFKDVSKKHSNYAAIQEMKKRGFISGYPDGTFRPNENISRKHVAILLDKALKFPKPASDKLVFKDVPKSHAYYAPIMKLYNKGIISGSANGKFNPDSTVTRIQLAKMLDIAFNFNLKEFAYFNDINGSHWGFLHASALASNGVIRGDQGSFLTNKPVTRAHYAEFLYRAMKIGPTDNTDAMSKEKVLDLVNRLPYTIERIRLDGKYNKQTYNQIRSKQLPYATKYLVDGLLKDDYPYVCTECDSFLFPMLTFEPSVRFTYSQPDKNTLTVSTIEISNVITSSSFVDYVFKKEDGKWKMHDFDFRLPGKKNFEITREEAELILKLSYTQYSTPSFLKITYVSKSKATGEDYFTKEKYTFDRYKFIVETENGRETVSINSDDGTYY
;
A
#
# COMPACT_ATOMS: atom_id res chain seq x y z
N MET A 1 49.06 -20.27 -66.04
CA MET A 1 49.41 -19.12 -65.16
C MET A 1 48.27 -18.10 -64.90
N LYS A 2 47.63 -17.46 -65.89
CA LYS A 2 46.55 -16.48 -65.60
C LYS A 2 45.25 -17.11 -65.08
N GLU A 3 44.94 -18.33 -65.50
CA GLU A 3 43.68 -19.02 -65.15
C GLU A 3 43.70 -19.62 -63.73
N GLU A 4 44.84 -20.20 -63.32
CA GLU A 4 45.06 -20.70 -61.96
C GLU A 4 45.01 -19.59 -60.90
N SER A 5 45.52 -18.39 -61.23
CA SER A 5 45.46 -17.22 -60.34
C SER A 5 44.02 -16.77 -60.05
N LYS A 6 43.11 -16.93 -61.03
CA LYS A 6 41.71 -16.57 -60.89
C LYS A 6 40.96 -17.57 -60.00
N HIS A 7 41.28 -18.86 -60.13
CA HIS A 7 40.73 -19.91 -59.27
C HIS A 7 41.20 -19.79 -57.83
N MET A 8 42.50 -19.52 -57.59
CA MET A 8 43.02 -19.32 -56.23
C MET A 8 42.42 -18.09 -55.53
N LYS A 9 42.18 -16.99 -56.26
CA LYS A 9 41.53 -15.78 -55.70
C LYS A 9 40.05 -15.99 -55.37
N LYS A 10 39.34 -16.83 -56.15
CA LYS A 10 37.97 -17.26 -55.82
C LYS A 10 37.94 -18.18 -54.60
N LEU A 11 38.86 -19.14 -54.52
CA LEU A 11 38.96 -20.07 -53.39
C LEU A 11 39.32 -19.33 -52.08
N ALA A 12 40.28 -18.40 -52.13
CA ALA A 12 40.67 -17.57 -50.99
C ALA A 12 39.53 -16.66 -50.52
N ARG A 13 38.71 -16.11 -51.43
CA ARG A 13 37.51 -15.33 -51.05
C ARG A 13 36.43 -16.21 -50.42
N VAL A 14 36.20 -17.42 -50.93
CA VAL A 14 35.22 -18.36 -50.34
C VAL A 14 35.67 -18.79 -48.95
N ILE A 15 36.96 -19.07 -48.74
CA ILE A 15 37.53 -19.41 -47.42
C ILE A 15 37.46 -18.22 -46.44
N LEU A 16 37.69 -16.99 -46.92
CA LEU A 16 37.54 -15.78 -46.09
C LEU A 16 36.08 -15.55 -45.66
N TRP A 17 35.13 -15.78 -46.56
CA TRP A 17 33.70 -15.62 -46.26
C TRP A 17 33.16 -16.74 -45.37
N THR A 18 33.61 -17.99 -45.53
CA THR A 18 33.22 -19.07 -44.62
C THR A 18 33.84 -18.91 -43.23
N ALA A 19 35.08 -18.45 -43.12
CA ALA A 19 35.69 -18.12 -41.84
C ALA A 19 34.97 -16.94 -41.15
N LEU A 20 34.55 -15.92 -41.89
CA LEU A 20 33.80 -14.78 -41.33
C LEU A 20 32.41 -15.19 -40.82
N VAL A 21 31.70 -16.08 -41.55
CA VAL A 21 30.41 -16.63 -41.12
C VAL A 21 30.57 -17.56 -39.92
N PHE A 22 31.66 -18.34 -39.84
CA PHE A 22 31.95 -19.20 -38.69
C PHE A 22 32.35 -18.40 -37.43
N VAL A 23 33.02 -17.27 -37.60
CA VAL A 23 33.32 -16.34 -36.49
C VAL A 23 32.06 -15.55 -36.08
N LEU A 24 31.15 -15.21 -37.01
CA LEU A 24 29.87 -14.59 -36.67
C LEU A 24 28.91 -15.56 -35.94
N THR A 25 28.92 -16.86 -36.25
CA THR A 25 28.11 -17.85 -35.52
C THR A 25 28.67 -18.16 -34.14
N LEU A 26 29.98 -18.02 -33.91
CA LEU A 26 30.61 -18.12 -32.59
C LEU A 26 30.32 -16.92 -31.68
N VAL A 27 29.93 -15.76 -32.22
CA VAL A 27 29.55 -14.57 -31.43
C VAL A 27 28.07 -14.57 -31.03
N TYR A 28 27.22 -15.38 -31.67
CA TYR A 28 25.80 -15.52 -31.32
C TYR A 28 25.48 -16.74 -30.43
N ALA A 29 26.44 -17.63 -30.20
CA ALA A 29 26.33 -18.75 -29.27
C ALA A 29 26.89 -18.38 -27.88
N GLY A 30 26.35 -17.32 -27.28
CA GLY A 30 26.88 -16.75 -26.05
C GLY A 30 25.83 -16.20 -25.08
N SER A 31 24.53 -16.38 -25.33
CA SER A 31 23.56 -16.33 -24.24
C SER A 31 23.45 -17.72 -23.64
N ASN A 32 24.50 -18.14 -22.94
CA ASN A 32 24.30 -19.10 -21.86
C ASN A 32 23.33 -18.43 -20.89
N GLN A 33 22.04 -18.74 -21.01
CA GLN A 33 21.18 -18.81 -19.84
C GLN A 33 21.81 -19.89 -18.96
N ALA A 34 22.86 -19.51 -18.23
CA ALA A 34 23.38 -20.31 -17.15
C ALA A 34 22.18 -20.58 -16.26
N SER A 35 21.69 -21.82 -16.28
CA SER A 35 20.69 -22.27 -15.32
C SER A 35 21.22 -21.84 -13.96
N ALA A 36 20.52 -20.91 -13.30
CA ALA A 36 21.00 -20.35 -12.06
C ALA A 36 21.10 -21.52 -11.07
N GLN A 37 22.31 -22.01 -10.84
CA GLN A 37 22.56 -23.20 -10.01
C GLN A 37 21.89 -22.99 -8.66
N ASP A 38 21.23 -24.01 -8.10
CA ASP A 38 20.59 -23.87 -6.78
C ASP A 38 21.61 -23.47 -5.70
N PHE A 39 21.17 -22.70 -4.70
CA PHE A 39 22.01 -22.42 -3.53
C PHE A 39 22.13 -23.68 -2.67
N LYS A 40 23.34 -23.99 -2.19
CA LYS A 40 23.64 -25.22 -1.44
C LYS A 40 22.81 -25.39 -0.16
N ASP A 41 22.42 -24.28 0.44
CA ASP A 41 21.75 -24.18 1.74
C ASP A 41 20.25 -23.81 1.63
N VAL A 42 19.67 -23.85 0.42
CA VAL A 42 18.24 -23.59 0.21
C VAL A 42 17.58 -24.83 -0.37
N SER A 43 16.99 -25.64 0.52
CA SER A 43 16.22 -26.82 0.13
C SER A 43 15.03 -26.45 -0.77
N LYS A 44 14.70 -27.31 -1.74
CA LYS A 44 13.49 -27.18 -2.57
C LYS A 44 12.18 -27.17 -1.78
N LYS A 45 12.21 -27.69 -0.55
CA LYS A 45 11.08 -27.68 0.40
C LYS A 45 11.01 -26.40 1.25
N HIS A 46 11.99 -25.50 1.14
CA HIS A 46 11.97 -24.23 1.87
C HIS A 46 10.81 -23.36 1.39
N SER A 47 10.04 -22.77 2.30
CA SER A 47 8.82 -22.00 1.99
C SER A 47 9.06 -20.86 0.99
N ASN A 48 10.23 -20.21 1.06
CA ASN A 48 10.64 -19.14 0.14
C ASN A 48 11.51 -19.60 -1.05
N TYR A 49 11.62 -20.91 -1.32
CA TYR A 49 12.49 -21.43 -2.37
C TYR A 49 12.19 -20.78 -3.74
N ALA A 50 10.92 -20.74 -4.14
CA ALA A 50 10.52 -20.21 -5.44
C ALA A 50 10.91 -18.74 -5.62
N ALA A 51 10.67 -17.90 -4.61
CA ALA A 51 11.05 -16.49 -4.66
C ALA A 51 12.57 -16.30 -4.70
N ILE A 52 13.32 -17.07 -3.91
CA ILE A 52 14.79 -17.04 -3.93
C ILE A 52 15.31 -17.40 -5.33
N GLN A 53 14.81 -18.47 -5.93
CA GLN A 53 15.25 -18.89 -7.26
C GLN A 53 14.89 -17.88 -8.34
N GLU A 54 13.69 -17.32 -8.31
CA GLU A 54 13.30 -16.27 -9.25
C GLU A 54 14.15 -15.01 -9.11
N MET A 55 14.42 -14.59 -7.88
CA MET A 55 15.28 -13.44 -7.61
C MET A 55 16.74 -13.70 -8.03
N LYS A 56 17.22 -14.94 -7.92
CA LYS A 56 18.54 -15.35 -8.40
C LYS A 56 18.61 -15.33 -9.93
N LYS A 57 17.63 -15.96 -10.58
CA LYS A 57 17.51 -16.04 -12.05
C LYS A 57 17.45 -14.65 -12.69
N ARG A 58 16.76 -13.71 -12.04
CA ARG A 58 16.68 -12.30 -12.47
C ARG A 58 17.92 -11.48 -12.11
N GLY A 59 18.90 -12.08 -11.46
CA GLY A 59 20.17 -11.46 -11.08
C GLY A 59 20.08 -10.51 -9.89
N PHE A 60 18.97 -10.46 -9.15
CA PHE A 60 18.84 -9.58 -7.97
C PHE A 60 19.66 -10.09 -6.78
N ILE A 61 19.71 -11.41 -6.59
CA ILE A 61 20.51 -12.03 -5.53
C ILE A 61 21.55 -12.99 -6.12
N SER A 62 22.78 -12.93 -5.62
CA SER A 62 23.89 -13.77 -6.07
C SER A 62 24.34 -14.80 -5.04
N GLY A 63 23.92 -14.65 -3.77
CA GLY A 63 24.48 -15.41 -2.65
C GLY A 63 25.94 -15.02 -2.35
N TYR A 64 26.64 -15.91 -1.67
CA TYR A 64 28.03 -15.77 -1.27
C TYR A 64 28.96 -16.62 -2.15
N PRO A 65 30.28 -16.32 -2.19
CA PRO A 65 31.24 -17.07 -3.02
C PRO A 65 31.31 -18.57 -2.71
N ASP A 66 30.92 -19.00 -1.51
CA ASP A 66 30.85 -20.40 -1.08
C ASP A 66 29.67 -21.19 -1.72
N GLY A 67 28.79 -20.50 -2.45
CA GLY A 67 27.59 -21.06 -3.08
C GLY A 67 26.35 -21.08 -2.18
N THR A 68 26.42 -20.44 -1.01
CA THR A 68 25.29 -20.31 -0.06
C THR A 68 24.49 -19.03 -0.27
N PHE A 69 23.23 -19.03 0.16
CA PHE A 69 22.38 -17.84 0.24
C PHE A 69 22.23 -17.30 1.66
N ARG A 70 22.32 -18.18 2.66
CA ARG A 70 22.11 -17.92 4.09
C ARG A 70 20.70 -17.42 4.40
N PRO A 71 19.66 -18.23 4.13
CA PRO A 71 18.25 -17.78 4.16
C PRO A 71 17.79 -17.27 5.54
N ASN A 72 18.41 -17.77 6.61
CA ASN A 72 18.05 -17.47 8.00
C ASN A 72 18.83 -16.29 8.60
N GLU A 73 19.87 -15.78 7.94
CA GLU A 73 20.55 -14.56 8.38
C GLU A 73 19.63 -13.36 8.19
N ASN A 74 19.69 -12.39 9.10
CA ASN A 74 18.95 -11.14 8.99
C ASN A 74 19.53 -10.26 7.87
N ILE A 75 18.66 -9.61 7.12
CA ILE A 75 19.09 -8.65 6.11
C ILE A 75 19.45 -7.32 6.76
N SER A 76 20.58 -6.74 6.36
CA SER A 76 21.01 -5.42 6.81
C SER A 76 20.43 -4.29 5.95
N ARG A 77 20.36 -3.09 6.54
CA ARG A 77 19.83 -1.89 5.90
C ARG A 77 20.52 -1.54 4.59
N LYS A 78 21.85 -1.69 4.51
CA LYS A 78 22.62 -1.44 3.28
C LYS A 78 22.26 -2.41 2.15
N HIS A 79 21.98 -3.66 2.48
CA HIS A 79 21.55 -4.67 1.50
C HIS A 79 20.12 -4.42 1.02
N VAL A 80 19.21 -3.97 1.89
CA VAL A 80 17.89 -3.52 1.45
C VAL A 80 18.00 -2.35 0.47
N ALA A 81 18.84 -1.34 0.79
CA ALA A 81 18.98 -0.16 -0.04
C ALA A 81 19.48 -0.47 -1.46
N ILE A 82 20.55 -1.27 -1.59
CA ILE A 82 21.09 -1.62 -2.91
C ILE A 82 20.15 -2.53 -3.72
N LEU A 83 19.43 -3.44 -3.07
CA LEU A 83 18.51 -4.35 -3.77
C LEU A 83 17.25 -3.61 -4.25
N LEU A 84 16.73 -2.65 -3.48
CA LEU A 84 15.65 -1.78 -3.93
C LEU A 84 16.09 -0.84 -5.06
N ASP A 85 17.27 -0.22 -4.96
CA ASP A 85 17.80 0.60 -6.05
C ASP A 85 18.03 -0.23 -7.32
N LYS A 86 18.47 -1.48 -7.19
CA LYS A 86 18.60 -2.39 -8.33
C LYS A 86 17.25 -2.74 -8.95
N ALA A 87 16.23 -2.97 -8.12
CA ALA A 87 14.87 -3.34 -8.56
C ALA A 87 14.17 -2.20 -9.30
N LEU A 88 14.29 -0.97 -8.79
CA LEU A 88 13.50 0.18 -9.27
C LEU A 88 14.32 1.20 -10.04
N LYS A 89 15.65 1.06 -10.08
CA LYS A 89 16.59 1.92 -10.82
C LYS A 89 16.36 3.40 -10.51
N PHE A 90 16.43 3.77 -9.22
CA PHE A 90 16.15 5.15 -8.83
C PHE A 90 17.11 6.13 -9.50
N PRO A 91 16.60 7.32 -9.89
CA PRO A 91 17.43 8.36 -10.51
C PRO A 91 18.53 8.81 -9.54
N LYS A 92 19.55 9.47 -10.10
CA LYS A 92 20.60 10.09 -9.29
C LYS A 92 19.96 11.07 -8.28
N PRO A 93 20.50 11.16 -7.06
CA PRO A 93 19.98 12.07 -6.06
C PRO A 93 20.09 13.52 -6.55
N ALA A 94 19.09 14.33 -6.23
CA ALA A 94 19.08 15.76 -6.58
C ALA A 94 20.11 16.57 -5.76
N SER A 95 20.54 16.03 -4.62
CA SER A 95 21.54 16.62 -3.74
C SER A 95 22.61 15.59 -3.37
N ASP A 96 23.88 16.00 -3.53
CA ASP A 96 25.07 15.25 -3.11
C ASP A 96 25.54 15.63 -1.69
N LYS A 97 24.69 16.31 -0.92
CA LYS A 97 24.99 16.66 0.47
C LYS A 97 25.16 15.37 1.29
N LEU A 98 26.26 15.28 2.02
CA LEU A 98 26.48 14.18 2.95
C LEU A 98 25.50 14.33 4.13
N VAL A 99 24.63 13.35 4.30
CA VAL A 99 23.60 13.36 5.35
C VAL A 99 23.96 12.45 6.52
N PHE A 100 24.60 11.30 6.26
CA PHE A 100 24.91 10.30 7.27
C PHE A 100 26.40 10.26 7.57
N LYS A 101 26.74 10.37 8.86
CA LYS A 101 28.13 10.39 9.33
C LYS A 101 28.88 9.07 9.08
N ASP A 102 28.16 7.95 9.07
CA ASP A 102 28.67 6.59 8.92
C ASP A 102 28.54 6.03 7.48
N VAL A 103 28.14 6.88 6.53
CA VAL A 103 28.07 6.54 5.10
C VAL A 103 28.77 7.66 4.30
N PRO A 104 30.11 7.77 4.37
CA PRO A 104 30.85 8.72 3.55
C PRO A 104 30.73 8.39 2.05
N LYS A 105 31.09 9.34 1.16
CA LYS A 105 31.04 9.14 -0.31
C LYS A 105 31.84 7.92 -0.79
N SER A 106 32.88 7.54 -0.07
CA SER A 106 33.71 6.35 -0.33
C SER A 106 33.06 5.03 0.11
N HIS A 107 31.98 5.05 0.89
CA HIS A 107 31.30 3.86 1.35
C HIS A 107 30.64 3.13 0.16
N ALA A 108 30.85 1.82 0.05
CA ALA A 108 30.40 1.01 -1.10
C ALA A 108 28.88 1.11 -1.39
N TYR A 109 28.09 1.40 -0.36
CA TYR A 109 26.63 1.54 -0.46
C TYR A 109 26.14 3.00 -0.45
N TYR A 110 27.04 3.99 -0.55
CA TYR A 110 26.69 5.41 -0.49
C TYR A 110 25.60 5.78 -1.50
N ALA A 111 25.81 5.46 -2.78
CA ALA A 111 24.90 5.84 -3.85
C ALA A 111 23.45 5.32 -3.65
N PRO A 112 23.20 4.00 -3.46
CA PRO A 112 21.83 3.52 -3.26
C PRO A 112 21.19 4.08 -1.98
N ILE A 113 21.96 4.22 -0.88
CA ILE A 113 21.45 4.82 0.36
C ILE A 113 21.00 6.26 0.12
N MET A 114 21.81 7.07 -0.56
CA MET A 114 21.45 8.47 -0.82
C MET A 114 20.27 8.60 -1.79
N LYS A 115 20.15 7.73 -2.80
CA LYS A 115 18.98 7.72 -3.69
C LYS A 115 17.69 7.45 -2.94
N LEU A 116 17.65 6.40 -2.12
CA LEU A 116 16.46 6.06 -1.34
C LEU A 116 16.13 7.13 -0.29
N TYR A 117 17.15 7.75 0.32
CA TYR A 117 16.97 8.88 1.24
C TYR A 117 16.31 10.07 0.54
N ASN A 118 16.81 10.47 -0.64
CA ASN A 118 16.23 11.57 -1.42
C ASN A 118 14.79 11.27 -1.90
N LYS A 119 14.44 9.99 -2.05
CA LYS A 119 13.06 9.54 -2.33
C LYS A 119 12.18 9.44 -1.08
N GLY A 120 12.71 9.66 0.12
CA GLY A 120 11.97 9.56 1.39
C GLY A 120 11.68 8.11 1.82
N ILE A 121 12.26 7.11 1.15
CA ILE A 121 12.04 5.68 1.43
C ILE A 121 12.74 5.28 2.74
N ILE A 122 13.90 5.86 3.01
CA ILE A 122 14.69 5.60 4.21
C ILE A 122 15.05 6.89 4.93
N SER A 123 15.24 6.78 6.24
CA SER A 123 15.77 7.83 7.10
C SER A 123 16.91 7.27 7.97
N GLY A 124 17.68 8.17 8.60
CA GLY A 124 18.68 7.84 9.61
C GLY A 124 18.12 7.88 11.03
N SER A 125 18.95 7.49 11.99
CA SER A 125 18.68 7.66 13.41
C SER A 125 18.93 9.10 13.86
N ALA A 126 18.38 9.45 15.04
CA ALA A 126 18.47 10.79 15.62
C ALA A 126 19.92 11.31 15.82
N ASN A 127 20.90 10.42 15.92
CA ASN A 127 22.33 10.76 16.02
C ASN A 127 23.00 11.14 14.67
N GLY A 128 22.23 11.18 13.57
CA GLY A 128 22.74 11.50 12.23
C GLY A 128 23.48 10.34 11.54
N LYS A 129 23.21 9.09 11.96
CA LYS A 129 23.75 7.87 11.34
C LYS A 129 22.69 7.11 10.54
N PHE A 130 23.10 6.35 9.54
CA PHE A 130 22.24 5.43 8.81
C PHE A 130 22.21 4.03 9.44
N ASN A 131 23.31 3.62 10.08
CA ASN A 131 23.58 2.28 10.61
C ASN A 131 23.46 1.19 9.52
N PRO A 132 24.37 1.16 8.53
CA PRO A 132 24.23 0.31 7.33
C PRO A 132 24.19 -1.19 7.61
N ASP A 133 24.84 -1.64 8.69
CA ASP A 133 24.92 -3.05 9.07
C ASP A 133 23.79 -3.52 10.00
N SER A 134 23.03 -2.58 10.57
CA SER A 134 21.88 -2.94 11.40
C SER A 134 20.80 -3.65 10.59
N THR A 135 20.08 -4.55 11.26
CA THR A 135 18.96 -5.29 10.66
C THR A 135 17.76 -4.38 10.43
N VAL A 136 16.84 -4.83 9.58
CA VAL A 136 15.57 -4.14 9.32
C VAL A 136 14.43 -4.93 9.96
N THR A 137 13.56 -4.26 10.71
CA THR A 137 12.35 -4.89 11.24
C THR A 137 11.28 -5.03 10.15
N ARG A 138 10.34 -5.95 10.32
CA ARG A 138 9.26 -6.18 9.33
C ARG A 138 8.48 -4.92 9.03
N ILE A 139 8.15 -4.11 10.03
CA ILE A 139 7.38 -2.89 9.82
C ILE A 139 8.19 -1.77 9.15
N GLN A 140 9.50 -1.70 9.40
CA GLN A 140 10.39 -0.80 8.68
C GLN A 140 10.50 -1.19 7.21
N LEU A 141 10.64 -2.48 6.91
CA LEU A 141 10.66 -2.97 5.55
C LEU A 141 9.32 -2.70 4.85
N ALA A 142 8.20 -2.84 5.56
CA ALA A 142 6.87 -2.57 5.02
C ALA A 142 6.74 -1.13 4.52
N LYS A 143 7.15 -0.16 5.36
CA LYS A 143 7.23 1.25 4.97
C LYS A 143 8.15 1.47 3.77
N MET A 144 9.33 0.84 3.75
CA MET A 144 10.26 0.98 2.63
C MET A 144 9.64 0.50 1.32
N LEU A 145 8.97 -0.65 1.31
CA LEU A 145 8.34 -1.22 0.12
C LEU A 145 7.11 -0.40 -0.32
N ASP A 146 6.26 0.02 0.62
CA ASP A 146 5.09 0.86 0.32
C ASP A 146 5.49 2.13 -0.41
N ILE A 147 6.46 2.87 0.14
CA ILE A 147 6.94 4.12 -0.46
C ILE A 147 7.70 3.85 -1.76
N ALA A 148 8.54 2.82 -1.81
CA ALA A 148 9.35 2.52 -2.99
C ALA A 148 8.52 2.12 -4.21
N PHE A 149 7.49 1.30 -4.01
CA PHE A 149 6.57 0.84 -5.06
C PHE A 149 5.32 1.72 -5.19
N ASN A 150 5.14 2.72 -4.32
CA ASN A 150 3.97 3.61 -4.33
C ASN A 150 2.66 2.81 -4.28
N PHE A 151 2.55 1.81 -3.40
CA PHE A 151 1.37 0.93 -3.40
C PHE A 151 0.10 1.68 -2.99
N ASN A 152 -0.97 1.42 -3.73
CA ASN A 152 -2.31 1.89 -3.35
C ASN A 152 -2.82 1.08 -2.15
N LEU A 153 -3.20 1.76 -1.08
CA LEU A 153 -3.97 1.18 0.02
C LEU A 153 -5.39 0.88 -0.46
N LYS A 154 -5.73 -0.41 -0.61
CA LYS A 154 -7.06 -0.83 -1.07
C LYS A 154 -8.03 -1.00 0.08
N GLU A 155 -7.57 -1.46 1.23
CA GLU A 155 -8.37 -1.66 2.42
C GLU A 155 -7.46 -1.66 3.65
N PHE A 156 -8.00 -1.33 4.82
CA PHE A 156 -7.27 -1.48 6.07
C PHE A 156 -7.09 -2.96 6.41
N ALA A 157 -5.88 -3.34 6.79
CA ALA A 157 -5.62 -4.69 7.29
C ALA A 157 -5.36 -4.64 8.79
N TYR A 158 -6.16 -5.38 9.54
CA TYR A 158 -6.07 -5.46 10.99
C TYR A 158 -5.19 -6.64 11.40
N PHE A 159 -4.23 -6.35 12.28
CA PHE A 159 -3.35 -7.34 12.88
C PHE A 159 -3.40 -7.20 14.40
N ASN A 160 -3.30 -8.32 15.12
CA ASN A 160 -3.40 -8.35 16.59
C ASN A 160 -2.35 -7.48 17.29
N ASP A 161 -1.19 -7.26 16.66
CA ASP A 161 -0.04 -6.51 17.18
C ASP A 161 0.16 -5.14 16.50
N ILE A 162 -0.81 -4.69 15.69
CA ILE A 162 -0.83 -3.34 15.10
C ILE A 162 -2.19 -2.71 15.32
N ASN A 163 -2.27 -1.78 16.26
CA ASN A 163 -3.45 -0.93 16.41
C ASN A 163 -3.44 0.23 15.40
N GLY A 164 -4.60 0.87 15.23
CA GLY A 164 -4.80 2.03 14.36
C GLY A 164 -4.05 3.29 14.76
N SER A 165 -3.29 3.32 15.85
CA SER A 165 -2.38 4.43 16.20
C SER A 165 -0.91 4.13 15.87
N HIS A 166 -0.58 2.89 15.48
CA HIS A 166 0.78 2.51 15.16
C HIS A 166 1.26 3.18 13.87
N TRP A 167 2.43 3.83 13.88
CA TRP A 167 2.97 4.60 12.73
C TRP A 167 3.08 3.79 11.42
N GLY A 168 3.20 2.47 11.54
CA GLY A 168 3.29 1.53 10.43
C GLY A 168 1.96 0.99 9.92
N PHE A 169 0.82 1.36 10.52
CA PHE A 169 -0.50 0.78 10.23
C PHE A 169 -0.88 0.88 8.74
N LEU A 170 -0.79 2.08 8.15
CA LEU A 170 -1.08 2.27 6.72
C LEU A 170 -0.12 1.49 5.82
N HIS A 171 1.16 1.42 6.17
CA HIS A 171 2.16 0.70 5.39
C HIS A 171 1.93 -0.82 5.46
N ALA A 172 1.61 -1.34 6.64
CA ALA A 172 1.22 -2.74 6.82
C ALA A 172 -0.03 -3.06 6.00
N SER A 173 -1.05 -2.19 6.08
CA SER A 173 -2.31 -2.33 5.34
C SER A 173 -2.10 -2.32 3.83
N ALA A 174 -1.33 -1.36 3.30
CA ALA A 174 -1.05 -1.28 1.88
C ALA A 174 -0.33 -2.54 1.35
N LEU A 175 0.62 -3.08 2.11
CA LEU A 175 1.32 -4.31 1.70
C LEU A 175 0.42 -5.55 1.81
N ALA A 176 -0.45 -5.59 2.82
CA ALA A 176 -1.39 -6.68 3.01
C ALA A 176 -2.46 -6.71 1.92
N SER A 177 -3.09 -5.57 1.64
CA SER A 177 -4.13 -5.43 0.61
C SER A 177 -3.59 -5.64 -0.81
N ASN A 178 -2.27 -5.54 -1.01
CA ASN A 178 -1.60 -5.88 -2.27
C ASN A 178 -1.02 -7.31 -2.28
N GLY A 179 -1.15 -8.07 -1.20
CA GLY A 179 -0.68 -9.46 -1.11
C GLY A 179 0.84 -9.61 -0.98
N VAL A 180 1.57 -8.54 -0.68
CA VAL A 180 3.03 -8.53 -0.46
C VAL A 180 3.37 -9.20 0.87
N ILE A 181 2.66 -8.85 1.94
CA ILE A 181 2.83 -9.40 3.30
C ILE A 181 1.48 -9.95 3.78
N ARG A 182 1.44 -11.07 4.50
CA ARG A 182 0.20 -11.70 4.98
C ARG A 182 0.06 -11.77 6.50
N GLY A 183 1.09 -11.38 7.26
CA GLY A 183 1.19 -11.68 8.69
C GLY A 183 1.47 -13.16 8.97
N ASP A 184 1.38 -13.53 10.24
CA ASP A 184 1.55 -14.88 10.78
C ASP A 184 0.55 -15.04 11.94
N GLN A 185 -0.42 -15.96 11.80
CA GLN A 185 -1.49 -16.19 12.78
C GLN A 185 -2.17 -14.90 13.29
N GLY A 186 -2.54 -14.01 12.36
CA GLY A 186 -3.19 -12.73 12.68
C GLY A 186 -2.26 -11.62 13.19
N SER A 187 -0.95 -11.90 13.35
CA SER A 187 0.04 -10.89 13.78
C SER A 187 0.95 -10.45 12.63
N PHE A 188 1.31 -9.18 12.58
CA PHE A 188 2.25 -8.64 11.60
C PHE A 188 3.71 -8.92 11.97
N LEU A 189 4.01 -9.05 13.27
CA LEU A 189 5.33 -9.23 13.88
C LEU A 189 6.22 -7.99 13.68
N THR A 190 5.71 -6.82 14.03
CA THR A 190 6.28 -5.49 13.70
C THR A 190 7.80 -5.38 13.91
N ASN A 191 8.27 -5.73 15.11
CA ASN A 191 9.66 -5.58 15.53
C ASN A 191 10.57 -6.77 15.18
N LYS A 192 10.02 -7.87 14.62
CA LYS A 192 10.81 -9.04 14.24
C LYS A 192 11.77 -8.65 13.10
N PRO A 193 13.09 -8.92 13.23
CA PRO A 193 14.03 -8.74 12.14
C PRO A 193 13.65 -9.57 10.91
N VAL A 194 13.90 -9.01 9.72
CA VAL A 194 13.64 -9.70 8.46
C VAL A 194 14.84 -10.55 8.07
N THR A 195 14.60 -11.84 7.81
CA THR A 195 15.63 -12.73 7.24
C THR A 195 15.81 -12.49 5.75
N ARG A 196 16.96 -12.89 5.19
CA ARG A 196 17.24 -12.78 3.76
C ARG A 196 16.21 -13.53 2.91
N ALA A 197 15.73 -14.68 3.35
CA ALA A 197 14.66 -15.41 2.67
C ALA A 197 13.33 -14.64 2.63
N HIS A 198 12.90 -14.07 3.77
CA HIS A 198 11.69 -13.27 3.82
C HIS A 198 11.82 -11.99 2.98
N TYR A 199 12.99 -11.35 2.98
CA TYR A 199 13.22 -10.19 2.11
C TYR A 199 13.09 -10.55 0.63
N ALA A 200 13.70 -11.66 0.20
CA ALA A 200 13.60 -12.14 -1.18
C ALA A 200 12.13 -12.39 -1.58
N GLU A 201 11.34 -13.00 -0.69
CA GLU A 201 9.91 -13.21 -0.87
C GLU A 201 9.14 -11.90 -1.05
N PHE A 202 9.29 -10.95 -0.12
CA PHE A 202 8.54 -9.70 -0.14
C PHE A 202 8.91 -8.85 -1.33
N LEU A 203 10.20 -8.74 -1.66
CA LEU A 203 10.65 -8.01 -2.84
C LEU A 203 10.15 -8.67 -4.13
N TYR A 204 10.19 -10.01 -4.22
CA TYR A 204 9.67 -10.73 -5.38
C TYR A 204 8.17 -10.46 -5.59
N ARG A 205 7.36 -10.55 -4.53
CA ARG A 205 5.92 -10.24 -4.59
C ARG A 205 5.68 -8.79 -4.98
N ALA A 206 6.40 -7.85 -4.37
CA ALA A 206 6.30 -6.43 -4.70
C ALA A 206 6.62 -6.16 -6.17
N MET A 207 7.67 -6.80 -6.70
CA MET A 207 8.05 -6.70 -8.11
C MET A 207 7.06 -7.35 -9.07
N LYS A 208 6.35 -8.41 -8.66
CA LYS A 208 5.27 -8.99 -9.48
C LYS A 208 4.09 -8.06 -9.63
N ILE A 209 3.80 -7.26 -8.60
CA ILE A 209 2.74 -6.25 -8.64
C ILE A 209 3.24 -5.04 -9.44
N GLY A 210 4.51 -4.66 -9.25
CA GLY A 210 5.11 -3.50 -9.89
C GLY A 210 4.80 -2.21 -9.14
N PRO A 211 5.54 -1.11 -9.44
CA PRO A 211 5.21 0.19 -8.89
C PRO A 211 3.87 0.67 -9.46
N THR A 212 3.09 1.39 -8.66
CA THR A 212 1.86 2.01 -9.15
C THR A 212 2.21 3.23 -10.00
N ASP A 213 1.69 3.27 -11.24
CA ASP A 213 1.93 4.36 -12.17
C ASP A 213 1.32 5.69 -11.69
N ASN A 214 2.04 6.78 -11.93
CA ASN A 214 1.57 8.14 -11.68
C ASN A 214 0.94 8.72 -12.96
N THR A 215 -0.11 8.08 -13.45
CA THR A 215 -0.93 8.62 -14.55
C THR A 215 -1.75 9.81 -14.07
N ASP A 216 -2.13 10.70 -14.99
CA ASP A 216 -3.08 11.77 -14.66
C ASP A 216 -4.47 11.22 -14.41
N ALA A 217 -4.91 10.21 -15.16
CA ALA A 217 -6.19 9.53 -14.93
C ALA A 217 -6.21 8.76 -13.61
N MET A 218 -7.31 8.89 -12.85
CA MET A 218 -7.50 8.24 -11.56
C MET A 218 -8.11 6.85 -11.71
N SER A 219 -7.44 5.82 -11.18
CA SER A 219 -8.01 4.47 -11.04
C SER A 219 -8.82 4.35 -9.75
N LYS A 220 -9.76 3.40 -9.68
CA LYS A 220 -10.55 3.13 -8.46
C LYS A 220 -9.63 2.88 -7.25
N GLU A 221 -8.58 2.08 -7.42
CA GLU A 221 -7.62 1.76 -6.36
C GLU A 221 -6.86 3.00 -5.91
N LYS A 222 -6.53 3.93 -6.81
CA LYS A 222 -5.84 5.15 -6.43
C LYS A 222 -6.76 6.11 -5.67
N VAL A 223 -8.01 6.24 -6.09
CA VAL A 223 -9.01 7.02 -5.36
C VAL A 223 -9.23 6.42 -3.97
N LEU A 224 -9.31 5.10 -3.86
CA LEU A 224 -9.43 4.36 -2.61
C LEU A 224 -8.24 4.58 -1.67
N ASP A 225 -7.02 4.61 -2.22
CA ASP A 225 -5.81 4.98 -1.49
C ASP A 225 -5.91 6.40 -0.93
N LEU A 226 -6.40 7.37 -1.71
CA LEU A 226 -6.52 8.76 -1.26
C LEU A 226 -7.53 8.94 -0.13
N VAL A 227 -8.73 8.36 -0.25
CA VAL A 227 -9.78 8.48 0.78
C VAL A 227 -9.42 7.79 2.09
N ASN A 228 -8.59 6.74 2.05
CA ASN A 228 -8.13 6.08 3.27
C ASN A 228 -6.87 6.73 3.84
N ARG A 229 -5.87 7.00 2.99
CA ARG A 229 -4.53 7.39 3.44
C ARG A 229 -4.46 8.86 3.88
N LEU A 230 -5.07 9.78 3.14
CA LEU A 230 -4.94 11.22 3.45
C LEU A 230 -5.69 11.61 4.72
N PRO A 231 -7.01 11.32 4.89
CA PRO A 231 -7.73 11.67 6.11
C PRO A 231 -7.09 11.04 7.34
N TYR A 232 -6.76 9.74 7.28
CA TYR A 232 -6.06 9.06 8.38
C TYR A 232 -4.73 9.72 8.74
N THR A 233 -3.90 10.05 7.73
CA THR A 233 -2.58 10.66 7.99
C THR A 233 -2.73 12.04 8.64
N ILE A 234 -3.68 12.85 8.16
CA ILE A 234 -3.97 14.17 8.73
C ILE A 234 -4.44 14.01 10.17
N GLU A 235 -5.37 13.09 10.44
CA GLU A 235 -5.87 12.84 11.79
C GLU A 235 -4.77 12.40 12.76
N ARG A 236 -3.89 11.50 12.32
CA ARG A 236 -2.75 11.06 13.14
C ARG A 236 -1.83 12.21 13.50
N ILE A 237 -1.54 13.12 12.57
CA ILE A 237 -0.71 14.30 12.86
C ILE A 237 -1.36 15.18 13.93
N ARG A 238 -2.67 15.33 13.90
CA ARG A 238 -3.44 16.14 14.85
C ARG A 238 -3.49 15.48 16.24
N LEU A 239 -3.81 14.19 16.30
CA LEU A 239 -3.83 13.40 17.52
C LEU A 239 -2.44 13.36 18.19
N ASP A 240 -1.38 13.07 17.41
CA ASP A 240 0.00 13.07 17.91
C ASP A 240 0.40 14.47 18.40
N GLY A 241 -0.01 15.51 17.69
CA GLY A 241 0.17 16.90 18.09
C GLY A 241 -0.42 17.18 19.47
N LYS A 242 -1.67 16.79 19.68
CA LYS A 242 -2.36 16.97 20.96
C LYS A 242 -1.76 16.16 22.08
N TYR A 243 -1.50 14.88 21.83
CA TYR A 243 -0.87 13.98 22.79
C TYR A 243 0.47 14.55 23.29
N ASN A 244 1.26 15.12 22.37
CA ASN A 244 2.55 15.76 22.67
C ASN A 244 2.43 17.24 23.08
N LYS A 245 1.23 17.73 23.40
CA LYS A 245 0.97 19.11 23.85
C LYS A 245 1.49 20.19 22.88
N GLN A 246 1.47 19.90 21.58
CA GLN A 246 1.90 20.83 20.54
C GLN A 246 0.79 21.82 20.20
N THR A 247 1.14 23.09 19.98
CA THR A 247 0.25 24.10 19.40
C THR A 247 -0.04 23.79 17.92
N TYR A 248 -1.10 24.37 17.37
CA TYR A 248 -1.42 24.19 15.95
C TYR A 248 -0.26 24.62 15.03
N ASN A 249 0.39 25.74 15.35
CA ASN A 249 1.52 26.26 14.58
C ASN A 249 2.70 25.27 14.50
N GLN A 250 2.92 24.46 15.54
CA GLN A 250 3.98 23.45 15.57
C GLN A 250 3.66 22.22 14.71
N ILE A 251 2.38 21.94 14.44
CA ILE A 251 1.96 20.80 13.60
C ILE A 251 1.55 21.21 12.18
N ARG A 252 1.29 22.50 11.94
CA ARG A 252 0.84 23.03 10.64
C ARG A 252 1.69 22.55 9.47
N SER A 253 3.02 22.66 9.59
CA SER A 253 3.95 22.26 8.53
C SER A 253 3.94 20.76 8.22
N LYS A 254 3.55 19.92 9.21
CA LYS A 254 3.43 18.47 9.04
C LYS A 254 2.20 18.08 8.22
N GLN A 255 1.15 18.91 8.19
CA GLN A 255 -0.12 18.64 7.48
C GLN A 255 -0.11 19.09 6.01
N LEU A 256 0.62 20.15 5.67
CA LEU A 256 0.72 20.70 4.31
C LEU A 256 1.17 19.72 3.19
N PRO A 257 1.92 18.64 3.47
CA PRO A 257 2.18 17.61 2.47
C PRO A 257 0.94 16.79 2.07
N TYR A 258 -0.10 16.77 2.90
CA TYR A 258 -1.28 15.89 2.78
C TYR A 258 -2.59 16.66 2.55
N ALA A 259 -2.63 17.93 2.94
CA ALA A 259 -3.79 18.81 2.82
C ALA A 259 -3.41 20.15 2.19
N THR A 260 -4.33 20.72 1.41
CA THR A 260 -4.15 22.06 0.83
C THR A 260 -4.09 23.13 1.92
N LYS A 261 -3.50 24.29 1.61
CA LYS A 261 -3.46 25.42 2.54
C LYS A 261 -4.86 25.83 3.00
N TYR A 262 -5.86 25.75 2.12
CA TYR A 262 -7.26 26.05 2.45
C TYR A 262 -7.76 25.20 3.62
N LEU A 263 -7.63 23.88 3.53
CA LEU A 263 -8.04 22.96 4.59
C LEU A 263 -7.22 23.14 5.88
N VAL A 264 -5.89 23.29 5.74
CA VAL A 264 -4.97 23.45 6.87
C VAL A 264 -5.20 24.77 7.62
N ASP A 265 -5.41 25.88 6.93
CA ASP A 265 -5.54 27.18 7.60
C ASP A 265 -6.98 27.52 8.00
N GLY A 266 -7.97 26.76 7.51
CA GLY A 266 -9.38 26.83 7.91
C GLY A 266 -9.75 25.70 8.88
N LEU A 267 -10.59 24.77 8.43
CA LEU A 267 -11.23 23.74 9.26
C LEU A 267 -10.27 23.02 10.21
N LEU A 268 -9.09 22.57 9.75
CA LEU A 268 -8.17 21.81 10.62
C LEU A 268 -7.60 22.63 11.77
N LYS A 269 -7.40 23.93 11.55
CA LYS A 269 -6.94 24.88 12.57
C LYS A 269 -8.04 25.15 13.58
N ASP A 270 -9.24 25.38 13.09
CA ASP A 270 -10.40 25.76 13.91
C ASP A 270 -10.89 24.58 14.75
N ASP A 271 -10.80 23.35 14.21
CA ASP A 271 -11.17 22.12 14.92
C ASP A 271 -10.06 21.63 15.88
N TYR A 272 -8.80 22.03 15.67
CA TYR A 272 -7.69 21.53 16.49
C TYR A 272 -7.91 21.66 18.01
N PRO A 273 -8.45 22.76 18.57
CA PRO A 273 -8.77 22.85 20.00
C PRO A 273 -9.62 21.69 20.54
N TYR A 274 -10.52 21.13 19.73
CA TYR A 274 -11.48 20.09 20.09
C TYR A 274 -10.97 18.66 19.88
N VAL A 275 -9.80 18.48 19.25
CA VAL A 275 -9.19 17.16 19.06
C VAL A 275 -9.00 16.48 20.41
N CYS A 276 -9.57 15.29 20.51
CA CYS A 276 -9.64 14.50 21.72
C CYS A 276 -8.74 13.28 21.60
N THR A 277 -7.83 13.09 22.56
CA THR A 277 -6.86 11.98 22.54
C THR A 277 -7.30 10.74 23.33
N GLU A 278 -8.41 10.85 24.04
CA GLU A 278 -8.93 9.83 24.97
C GLU A 278 -10.41 9.49 24.71
N CYS A 279 -10.94 9.90 23.56
CA CYS A 279 -12.29 9.54 23.16
C CYS A 279 -12.33 9.06 21.71
N ASP A 280 -13.37 8.29 21.40
CA ASP A 280 -13.63 7.76 20.08
C ASP A 280 -14.32 8.82 19.19
N SER A 281 -13.70 10.00 19.08
CA SER A 281 -14.20 11.10 18.25
C SER A 281 -13.11 11.54 17.28
N PHE A 282 -13.35 11.29 15.99
CA PHE A 282 -12.45 11.64 14.90
C PHE A 282 -13.09 12.73 14.05
N LEU A 283 -12.28 13.64 13.52
CA LEU A 283 -12.79 14.63 12.57
C LEU A 283 -13.18 13.99 11.23
N PHE A 284 -12.40 12.99 10.80
CA PHE A 284 -12.64 12.29 9.55
C PHE A 284 -13.25 10.92 9.81
N PRO A 285 -14.14 10.45 8.93
CA PRO A 285 -14.73 9.13 9.06
C PRO A 285 -13.69 8.04 8.84
N MET A 286 -13.82 6.94 9.58
CA MET A 286 -12.97 5.77 9.42
C MET A 286 -13.64 4.81 8.44
N LEU A 287 -13.41 5.02 7.14
CA LEU A 287 -13.99 4.18 6.09
C LEU A 287 -13.45 2.74 6.20
N THR A 288 -14.30 1.79 6.58
CA THR A 288 -13.90 0.39 6.81
C THR A 288 -14.23 -0.55 5.65
N PHE A 289 -15.41 -0.44 5.04
CA PHE A 289 -15.86 -1.34 3.95
C PHE A 289 -16.79 -0.68 2.92
N GLU A 290 -17.11 0.59 3.11
CA GLU A 290 -18.10 1.36 2.38
C GLU A 290 -17.78 1.57 0.90
N PRO A 291 -16.49 1.63 0.48
CA PRO A 291 -16.14 1.65 -0.94
C PRO A 291 -16.58 0.40 -1.73
N SER A 292 -16.94 -0.68 -1.02
CA SER A 292 -17.53 -1.88 -1.62
C SER A 292 -19.04 -1.77 -1.80
N VAL A 293 -19.72 -0.90 -1.03
CA VAL A 293 -21.17 -0.67 -1.08
C VAL A 293 -21.48 0.43 -2.09
N ARG A 294 -21.03 1.67 -1.83
CA ARG A 294 -21.24 2.81 -2.72
C ARG A 294 -20.02 3.70 -2.78
N PHE A 295 -19.50 3.85 -3.98
CA PHE A 295 -18.29 4.63 -4.23
C PHE A 295 -18.30 5.17 -5.65
N THR A 296 -18.49 6.48 -5.77
CA THR A 296 -18.41 7.17 -7.06
C THR A 296 -17.36 8.26 -6.98
N TYR A 297 -16.69 8.50 -8.11
CA TYR A 297 -15.72 9.59 -8.20
C TYR A 297 -15.78 10.22 -9.58
N SER A 298 -15.40 11.49 -9.63
CA SER A 298 -15.28 12.27 -10.85
C SER A 298 -13.97 13.03 -10.84
N GLN A 299 -13.30 13.03 -11.99
CA GLN A 299 -12.07 13.79 -12.22
C GLN A 299 -12.36 14.83 -13.32
N PRO A 300 -12.95 15.99 -12.98
CA PRO A 300 -13.33 17.00 -13.97
C PRO A 300 -12.11 17.61 -14.68
N ASP A 301 -10.95 17.61 -14.03
CA ASP A 301 -9.69 18.06 -14.62
C ASP A 301 -8.50 17.29 -14.00
N LYS A 302 -7.30 17.45 -14.56
CA LYS A 302 -6.09 16.72 -14.13
C LYS A 302 -5.66 16.98 -12.68
N ASN A 303 -6.17 18.04 -12.05
CA ASN A 303 -5.80 18.51 -10.73
C ASN A 303 -6.96 18.47 -9.71
N THR A 304 -8.17 18.10 -10.12
CA THR A 304 -9.34 18.05 -9.23
C THR A 304 -9.95 16.66 -9.25
N LEU A 305 -10.23 16.11 -8.06
CA LEU A 305 -10.94 14.86 -7.88
C LEU A 305 -12.02 15.05 -6.83
N THR A 306 -13.25 14.65 -7.15
CA THR A 306 -14.35 14.58 -6.21
C THR A 306 -14.74 13.13 -5.99
N VAL A 307 -15.01 12.75 -4.74
CA VAL A 307 -15.40 11.38 -4.38
C VAL A 307 -16.63 11.45 -3.50
N SER A 308 -17.63 10.62 -3.78
CA SER A 308 -18.82 10.46 -2.97
C SER A 308 -18.92 9.01 -2.51
N THR A 309 -19.10 8.82 -1.22
CA THR A 309 -19.29 7.51 -0.58
C THR A 309 -20.32 7.65 0.54
N ILE A 310 -20.64 6.53 1.17
CA ILE A 310 -21.38 6.51 2.42
C ILE A 310 -20.46 6.04 3.56
N GLU A 311 -20.83 6.36 4.78
CA GLU A 311 -20.39 5.74 6.02
C GLU A 311 -21.60 4.99 6.60
N ILE A 312 -21.44 3.71 6.94
CA ILE A 312 -22.47 2.94 7.64
C ILE A 312 -22.18 2.99 9.13
N SER A 313 -23.20 3.29 9.94
CA SER A 313 -23.07 3.41 11.38
C SER A 313 -22.38 2.21 12.01
N ASN A 314 -21.51 2.46 12.98
CA ASN A 314 -20.97 1.44 13.87
C ASN A 314 -21.13 1.90 15.33
N VAL A 315 -20.41 1.28 16.27
CA VAL A 315 -20.50 1.60 17.71
C VAL A 315 -20.07 3.04 18.03
N ILE A 316 -19.37 3.69 17.11
CA ILE A 316 -18.67 4.96 17.30
C ILE A 316 -19.18 6.03 16.32
N THR A 317 -19.57 5.64 15.11
CA THR A 317 -19.95 6.59 14.04
C THR A 317 -21.42 6.45 13.64
N SER A 318 -22.00 7.58 13.21
CA SER A 318 -23.36 7.63 12.65
C SER A 318 -23.29 7.45 11.14
N SER A 319 -24.31 6.82 10.56
CA SER A 319 -24.40 6.70 9.10
C SER A 319 -24.40 8.08 8.44
N SER A 320 -23.72 8.24 7.31
CA SER A 320 -23.70 9.51 6.55
C SER A 320 -23.25 9.41 5.12
N PHE A 321 -23.65 10.38 4.31
CA PHE A 321 -22.98 10.67 3.05
C PHE A 321 -21.67 11.38 3.33
N VAL A 322 -20.60 10.95 2.65
CA VAL A 322 -19.28 11.54 2.77
C VAL A 322 -18.81 11.96 1.38
N ASP A 323 -18.56 13.25 1.23
CA ASP A 323 -18.04 13.83 0.00
C ASP A 323 -16.62 14.38 0.25
N TYR A 324 -15.68 13.97 -0.59
CA TYR A 324 -14.29 14.44 -0.55
C TYR A 324 -13.97 15.27 -1.78
N VAL A 325 -13.18 16.33 -1.58
CA VAL A 325 -12.51 17.04 -2.67
C VAL A 325 -11.01 16.93 -2.47
N PHE A 326 -10.31 16.47 -3.50
CA PHE A 326 -8.85 16.44 -3.55
C PHE A 326 -8.35 17.37 -4.65
N LYS A 327 -7.23 18.05 -4.36
CA LYS A 327 -6.51 18.87 -5.33
C LYS A 327 -5.07 18.42 -5.48
N LYS A 328 -4.56 18.46 -6.71
CA LYS A 328 -3.17 18.16 -7.03
C LYS A 328 -2.33 19.44 -6.96
N GLU A 329 -1.38 19.48 -6.03
CA GLU A 329 -0.41 20.57 -5.86
C GLU A 329 1.01 19.99 -5.98
N ASP A 330 1.86 20.59 -6.81
CA ASP A 330 3.24 20.12 -7.06
C ASP A 330 3.32 18.63 -7.44
N GLY A 331 2.34 18.17 -8.23
CA GLY A 331 2.23 16.78 -8.67
C GLY A 331 1.74 15.79 -7.60
N LYS A 332 1.36 16.26 -6.41
CA LYS A 332 0.86 15.44 -5.32
C LYS A 332 -0.59 15.74 -5.00
N TRP A 333 -1.39 14.70 -4.87
CA TRP A 333 -2.76 14.82 -4.39
C TRP A 333 -2.79 15.19 -2.91
N LYS A 334 -3.62 16.17 -2.58
CA LYS A 334 -3.86 16.65 -1.23
C LYS A 334 -5.36 16.74 -0.99
N MET A 335 -5.76 16.52 0.25
CA MET A 335 -7.13 16.75 0.69
C MET A 335 -7.41 18.25 0.65
N HIS A 336 -8.46 18.64 -0.07
CA HIS A 336 -8.86 20.03 -0.21
C HIS A 336 -10.06 20.36 0.65
N ASP A 337 -11.06 19.48 0.67
CA ASP A 337 -12.27 19.69 1.45
C ASP A 337 -12.95 18.35 1.74
N PHE A 338 -13.87 18.34 2.70
CA PHE A 338 -14.82 17.25 2.88
C PHE A 338 -16.13 17.73 3.49
N ASP A 339 -17.21 17.03 3.21
CA ASP A 339 -18.53 17.27 3.76
C ASP A 339 -19.15 15.96 4.28
N PHE A 340 -19.89 16.06 5.37
CA PHE A 340 -20.56 14.96 6.04
C PHE A 340 -22.03 15.30 6.24
N ARG A 341 -22.92 14.47 5.69
CA ARG A 341 -24.35 14.72 5.72
C ARG A 341 -25.10 13.49 6.23
N LEU A 342 -25.79 13.66 7.36
CA LEU A 342 -26.64 12.62 7.94
C LEU A 342 -27.77 12.24 6.96
N PRO A 343 -28.14 10.95 6.86
CA PRO A 343 -29.35 10.55 6.18
C PRO A 343 -30.57 11.11 6.91
N GLY A 344 -31.62 11.36 6.16
CA GLY A 344 -32.91 11.82 6.67
C GLY A 344 -33.98 11.63 5.61
N LYS A 345 -34.70 12.69 5.26
CA LYS A 345 -35.65 12.59 4.13
C LYS A 345 -34.95 12.22 2.81
N LYS A 346 -33.75 12.76 2.60
CA LYS A 346 -32.80 12.26 1.61
C LYS A 346 -31.89 11.25 2.30
N ASN A 347 -31.98 10.00 1.90
CA ASN A 347 -31.29 8.90 2.56
C ASN A 347 -30.66 7.96 1.53
N PHE A 348 -30.02 6.89 2.00
CA PHE A 348 -29.28 5.99 1.12
C PHE A 348 -30.20 5.22 0.18
N GLU A 349 -31.39 4.82 0.60
CA GLU A 349 -32.23 3.90 -0.18
C GLU A 349 -31.41 2.65 -0.60
N ILE A 350 -30.68 2.03 0.33
CA ILE A 350 -29.88 0.84 0.00
C ILE A 350 -30.79 -0.29 -0.50
N THR A 351 -30.32 -1.02 -1.51
CA THR A 351 -31.06 -2.16 -2.05
C THR A 351 -30.97 -3.38 -1.13
N ARG A 352 -31.78 -4.41 -1.39
CA ARG A 352 -31.66 -5.71 -0.72
C ARG A 352 -30.26 -6.31 -0.91
N GLU A 353 -29.70 -6.19 -2.11
CA GLU A 353 -28.37 -6.72 -2.44
C GLU A 353 -27.26 -5.96 -1.72
N GLU A 354 -27.38 -4.63 -1.63
CA GLU A 354 -26.45 -3.80 -0.83
C GLU A 354 -26.55 -4.14 0.66
N ALA A 355 -27.77 -4.38 1.16
CA ALA A 355 -28.00 -4.83 2.52
C ALA A 355 -27.35 -6.20 2.82
N GLU A 356 -27.49 -7.18 1.92
CA GLU A 356 -26.81 -8.47 2.05
C GLU A 356 -25.28 -8.33 2.02
N LEU A 357 -24.76 -7.43 1.16
CA LEU A 357 -23.33 -7.14 1.09
C LEU A 357 -22.81 -6.50 2.38
N ILE A 358 -23.53 -5.55 2.97
CA ILE A 358 -23.19 -4.94 4.26
C ILE A 358 -23.07 -6.04 5.33
N LEU A 359 -24.08 -6.91 5.45
CA LEU A 359 -24.02 -8.03 6.39
C LEU A 359 -22.82 -8.94 6.12
N LYS A 360 -22.55 -9.29 4.85
CA LYS A 360 -21.39 -10.12 4.51
C LYS A 360 -20.07 -9.47 4.95
N LEU A 361 -19.92 -8.17 4.74
CA LEU A 361 -18.70 -7.42 5.11
C LEU A 361 -18.57 -7.35 6.64
N SER A 362 -19.64 -6.99 7.35
CA SER A 362 -19.65 -6.92 8.83
C SER A 362 -19.25 -8.24 9.50
N TYR A 363 -19.78 -9.38 9.03
CA TYR A 363 -19.47 -10.69 9.62
C TYR A 363 -18.09 -11.23 9.26
N THR A 364 -17.40 -10.64 8.29
CA THR A 364 -16.05 -11.07 7.86
C THR A 364 -14.95 -10.11 8.28
N GLN A 365 -15.29 -8.94 8.82
CA GLN A 365 -14.35 -7.87 9.14
C GLN A 365 -13.36 -8.24 10.26
N TYR A 366 -13.82 -8.90 11.33
CA TYR A 366 -13.00 -9.20 12.51
C TYR A 366 -12.57 -10.67 12.60
N SER A 367 -13.38 -11.57 12.07
CA SER A 367 -13.10 -13.00 11.98
C SER A 367 -13.71 -13.52 10.69
N THR A 368 -13.00 -14.38 9.98
CA THR A 368 -13.59 -15.10 8.84
C THR A 368 -14.25 -16.36 9.38
N PRO A 369 -15.59 -16.43 9.43
CA PRO A 369 -16.26 -17.63 9.94
C PRO A 369 -15.95 -18.82 9.04
N SER A 370 -16.01 -20.02 9.61
CA SER A 370 -15.80 -21.28 8.87
C SER A 370 -16.85 -21.47 7.77
N PHE A 371 -18.05 -20.95 7.97
CA PHE A 371 -19.05 -20.73 6.93
C PHE A 371 -19.91 -19.49 7.26
N LEU A 372 -20.43 -18.85 6.22
CA LEU A 372 -21.39 -17.75 6.35
C LEU A 372 -22.52 -17.96 5.35
N LYS A 373 -23.75 -18.04 5.85
CA LYS A 373 -24.95 -18.11 5.01
C LYS A 373 -25.92 -17.00 5.41
N ILE A 374 -26.27 -16.16 4.45
CA ILE A 374 -27.22 -15.06 4.63
C ILE A 374 -28.46 -15.40 3.79
N THR A 375 -29.62 -15.44 4.44
CA THR A 375 -30.90 -15.79 3.78
C THR A 375 -31.88 -14.64 3.94
N TYR A 376 -32.31 -14.04 2.84
CA TYR A 376 -33.38 -13.04 2.86
C TYR A 376 -34.71 -13.65 3.32
N VAL A 377 -35.42 -12.94 4.21
CA VAL A 377 -36.70 -13.37 4.78
C VAL A 377 -37.85 -12.52 4.26
N SER A 378 -37.78 -11.21 4.47
CA SER A 378 -38.88 -10.31 4.15
C SER A 378 -38.44 -8.85 4.05
N LYS A 379 -39.34 -8.03 3.51
CA LYS A 379 -39.26 -6.59 3.43
C LYS A 379 -40.49 -6.00 4.13
N SER A 380 -40.29 -5.02 4.99
CA SER A 380 -41.36 -4.26 5.62
C SER A 380 -41.12 -2.76 5.44
N LYS A 381 -42.14 -1.94 5.73
CA LYS A 381 -41.99 -0.49 5.82
C LYS A 381 -41.70 -0.08 7.26
N ALA A 382 -40.81 0.88 7.42
CA ALA A 382 -40.53 1.55 8.68
C ALA A 382 -40.62 3.07 8.49
N THR A 383 -40.63 3.81 9.60
CA THR A 383 -40.67 5.28 9.62
C THR A 383 -39.42 5.80 10.29
N GLY A 384 -38.79 6.79 9.67
CA GLY A 384 -37.67 7.55 10.20
C GLY A 384 -38.08 9.01 10.42
N GLU A 385 -37.18 9.78 11.04
CA GLU A 385 -37.35 11.20 11.27
C GLU A 385 -36.06 11.92 10.91
N ASP A 386 -36.16 12.95 10.07
CA ASP A 386 -35.03 13.74 9.65
C ASP A 386 -34.45 14.52 10.85
N TYR A 387 -33.16 14.35 11.11
CA TYR A 387 -32.54 14.87 12.32
C TYR A 387 -32.69 16.40 12.47
N PHE A 388 -32.59 17.14 11.36
CA PHE A 388 -32.61 18.60 11.36
C PHE A 388 -34.03 19.16 11.23
N THR A 389 -34.81 18.67 10.28
CA THR A 389 -36.13 19.21 9.95
C THR A 389 -37.24 18.61 10.80
N LYS A 390 -36.99 17.47 11.46
CA LYS A 390 -37.99 16.66 12.17
C LYS A 390 -39.11 16.13 11.28
N GLU A 391 -38.97 16.22 9.96
CA GLU A 391 -39.93 15.64 9.03
C GLU A 391 -39.87 14.11 9.08
N LYS A 392 -41.04 13.46 9.19
CA LYS A 392 -41.14 12.01 9.11
C LYS A 392 -41.07 11.54 7.67
N TYR A 393 -40.41 10.41 7.45
CA TYR A 393 -40.33 9.75 6.15
C TYR A 393 -40.42 8.23 6.32
N THR A 394 -40.74 7.51 5.24
CA THR A 394 -40.80 6.05 5.25
C THR A 394 -39.67 5.44 4.46
N PHE A 395 -39.16 4.30 4.92
CA PHE A 395 -38.11 3.56 4.24
C PHE A 395 -38.39 2.06 4.30
N ASP A 396 -37.65 1.28 3.51
CA ASP A 396 -37.72 -0.19 3.51
C ASP A 396 -36.82 -0.78 4.60
N ARG A 397 -37.29 -1.82 5.27
CA ARG A 397 -36.50 -2.61 6.21
C ARG A 397 -36.42 -4.04 5.70
N TYR A 398 -35.20 -4.52 5.51
CA TYR A 398 -34.94 -5.88 5.06
C TYR A 398 -34.62 -6.77 6.24
N LYS A 399 -35.21 -7.96 6.27
CA LYS A 399 -34.99 -8.97 7.30
C LYS A 399 -34.22 -10.14 6.71
N PHE A 400 -33.16 -10.55 7.38
CA PHE A 400 -32.30 -11.67 7.00
C PHE A 400 -32.17 -12.65 8.15
N ILE A 401 -31.80 -13.89 7.81
CA ILE A 401 -31.29 -14.90 8.73
C ILE A 401 -29.83 -15.09 8.41
N VAL A 402 -28.97 -14.93 9.41
CA VAL A 402 -27.52 -15.14 9.31
C VAL A 402 -27.15 -16.41 10.08
N GLU A 403 -26.45 -17.32 9.42
CA GLU A 403 -25.99 -18.59 9.99
C GLU A 403 -24.45 -18.66 9.90
N THR A 404 -23.82 -18.95 11.04
CA THR A 404 -22.37 -19.18 11.21
C THR A 404 -22.14 -20.39 12.11
N GLU A 405 -20.88 -20.81 12.33
CA GLU A 405 -20.56 -21.85 13.32
C GLU A 405 -21.00 -21.51 14.74
N ASN A 406 -21.17 -20.23 15.06
CA ASN A 406 -21.56 -19.78 16.40
C ASN A 406 -23.09 -19.76 16.60
N GLY A 407 -23.87 -20.00 15.54
CA GLY A 407 -25.32 -20.11 15.63
C GLY A 407 -26.07 -19.42 14.49
N ARG A 408 -27.36 -19.24 14.73
CA ARG A 408 -28.32 -18.64 13.79
C ARG A 408 -29.01 -17.47 14.45
N GLU A 409 -29.01 -16.33 13.76
CA GLU A 409 -29.68 -15.13 14.23
C GLU A 409 -30.51 -14.48 13.13
N THR A 410 -31.37 -13.56 13.54
CA THR A 410 -32.21 -12.77 12.64
C THR A 410 -31.74 -11.33 12.70
N VAL A 411 -31.35 -10.78 11.57
CA VAL A 411 -30.84 -9.41 11.47
C VAL A 411 -31.78 -8.58 10.62
N SER A 412 -32.11 -7.38 11.08
CA SER A 412 -32.85 -6.40 10.27
C SER A 412 -31.96 -5.24 9.91
N ILE A 413 -32.03 -4.78 8.67
CA ILE A 413 -31.26 -3.64 8.18
C ILE A 413 -32.19 -2.61 7.53
N ASN A 414 -32.02 -1.36 7.93
CA ASN A 414 -32.79 -0.23 7.43
C ASN A 414 -32.21 0.25 6.09
N SER A 415 -33.07 0.58 5.13
CA SER A 415 -32.61 1.05 3.82
C SER A 415 -32.19 2.52 3.79
N ASP A 416 -32.63 3.34 4.75
CA ASP A 416 -32.32 4.77 4.76
C ASP A 416 -30.90 5.06 5.23
N ASP A 417 -30.42 4.36 6.25
CA ASP A 417 -29.11 4.61 6.87
C ASP A 417 -28.18 3.39 6.84
N GLY A 418 -28.68 2.21 6.44
CA GLY A 418 -27.93 0.95 6.47
C GLY A 418 -27.63 0.43 7.88
N THR A 419 -28.21 1.03 8.92
CA THR A 419 -28.10 0.55 10.30
C THR A 419 -28.80 -0.80 10.43
N TYR A 420 -28.12 -1.75 11.07
CA TYR A 420 -28.62 -3.10 11.30
C TYR A 420 -28.57 -3.47 12.78
N TYR A 421 -29.48 -4.38 13.18
CA TYR A 421 -29.68 -4.80 14.56
C TYR A 421 -30.30 -6.20 14.66
#